data_AF-A0A0T7F881-F1
#
_entry.id   AF-A0A0T7F881-F1
#
_cell.length_a   1.000
_cell.length_b   1.000
_cell.length_c   1.000
_cell.angle_alpha   90.00
_cell.angle_beta   90.00
_cell.angle_gamma   90.00
#
_symmetry.space_group_name_H-M   'P 1'
#
loop_
_entity.id
_entity.type
_entity.pdbx_description
1 polymer ?
#
loop_
_entity_poly.entity_id
_entity_poly.type
_entity_poly.pdbx_seq_one_letter_code
_entity_poly.pdbx_strand_id
1 'polypeptide(L)'
;MPHEKPLLRFGVIADPQYADLPPWLEMDRHYASSLDKLGQAIGVLNGEDLSFVVTLGDLIDRGWESYDPVLAVYQGLRHESFLMPGNHDFFVAPAQLGDVHNRLGMPAAWHDFARGGFRFVAID
;
A
#
# COMPACT_ATOMS: atom_id res chain seq x y z
N MET A 1 -4.32 -3.59 -34.88
CA MET A 1 -4.72 -2.35 -34.18
C MET A 1 -3.53 -1.90 -33.37
N PRO A 2 -2.97 -0.69 -33.57
CA PRO A 2 -2.04 -0.16 -32.58
C PRO A 2 -2.86 0.03 -31.30
N HIS A 3 -2.42 -0.55 -30.19
CA HIS A 3 -3.05 -0.33 -28.90
C HIS A 3 -3.03 1.17 -28.62
N GLU A 4 -4.21 1.79 -28.53
CA GLU A 4 -4.33 3.21 -28.20
C GLU A 4 -3.56 3.49 -26.90
N LYS A 5 -2.77 4.57 -26.91
CA LYS A 5 -2.04 4.99 -25.72
C LYS A 5 -3.06 5.28 -24.62
N PRO A 6 -2.94 4.66 -23.43
CA PRO A 6 -3.89 4.86 -22.35
C PRO A 6 -3.91 6.33 -21.89
N LEU A 7 -5.10 6.83 -21.56
CA LEU A 7 -5.30 8.19 -21.05
C LEU A 7 -4.62 8.42 -19.70
N LEU A 8 -4.56 7.38 -18.88
CA LEU A 8 -3.89 7.35 -17.59
C LEU A 8 -3.44 5.92 -17.28
N ARG A 9 -2.26 5.77 -16.69
CA ARG A 9 -1.73 4.48 -16.19
C ARG A 9 -1.30 4.67 -14.75
N PHE A 10 -1.71 3.76 -13.87
CA PHE A 10 -1.29 3.76 -12.47
C PHE A 10 -1.22 2.32 -11.96
N GLY A 11 -0.38 2.10 -10.95
CA GLY A 11 -0.25 0.80 -10.30
C GLY A 11 -1.26 0.64 -9.17
N VAL A 12 -1.64 -0.60 -8.87
CA VAL A 12 -2.48 -0.95 -7.73
C VAL A 12 -1.80 -2.10 -6.98
N ILE A 13 -1.66 -1.94 -5.67
CA ILE A 13 -1.27 -2.99 -4.72
C ILE A 13 -2.41 -3.13 -3.71
N ALA A 14 -2.63 -4.33 -3.18
CA ALA A 14 -3.61 -4.55 -2.12
C ALA A 14 -3.07 -5.62 -1.15
N ASP A 15 -3.45 -5.49 0.12
CA ASP A 15 -3.25 -6.49 1.17
C ASP A 15 -1.82 -7.05 1.30
N PRO A 16 -0.75 -6.21 1.44
CA PRO A 16 0.56 -6.75 1.80
C PRO A 16 0.53 -7.61 3.08
N GLN A 17 -0.27 -7.21 4.08
CA GLN A 17 -0.52 -7.92 5.33
C GLN A 17 0.76 -8.43 6.02
N TYR A 18 1.75 -7.54 6.18
CA TYR A 18 3.00 -7.90 6.84
C TYR A 18 2.87 -8.03 8.35
N ALA A 19 3.52 -9.05 8.90
CA ALA A 19 3.90 -9.13 10.30
C ALA A 19 5.17 -9.98 10.42
N ASP A 20 6.01 -9.72 11.42
CA ASP A 20 7.17 -10.55 11.75
C ASP A 20 6.72 -11.82 12.51
N LEU A 21 5.98 -12.68 11.80
CA LEU A 21 5.37 -13.89 12.31
C LEU A 21 5.63 -15.08 11.38
N PRO A 22 5.72 -16.31 11.93
CA PRO A 22 5.74 -17.51 11.12
C PRO A 22 4.44 -17.65 10.29
N PRO A 23 4.47 -18.32 9.13
CA PRO A 23 3.31 -18.46 8.27
C PRO A 23 2.18 -19.25 8.96
N TRP A 24 0.94 -18.87 8.67
CA TRP A 24 -0.24 -19.65 9.03
C TRP A 24 -0.66 -20.50 7.83
N LEU A 25 -0.06 -21.69 7.73
CA LEU A 25 -0.15 -22.56 6.55
C LEU A 25 -1.57 -23.09 6.27
N GLU A 26 -2.40 -23.26 7.30
CA GLU A 26 -3.80 -23.71 7.16
C GLU A 26 -4.66 -22.68 6.42
N MET A 27 -4.30 -21.40 6.54
CA MET A 27 -4.97 -20.27 5.89
C MET A 27 -4.17 -19.70 4.72
N ASP A 28 -3.08 -20.38 4.32
CA ASP A 28 -2.11 -19.94 3.30
C ASP A 28 -1.60 -18.50 3.49
N ARG A 29 -1.41 -18.08 4.75
CA ARG A 29 -0.89 -16.75 5.07
C ARG A 29 0.62 -16.79 5.32
N HIS A 30 1.37 -16.01 4.55
CA HIS A 30 2.84 -15.94 4.61
C HIS A 30 3.30 -14.54 5.01
N TYR A 31 3.06 -14.17 6.28
CA TYR A 31 3.22 -12.79 6.78
C TYR A 31 4.59 -12.18 6.50
N ALA A 32 5.68 -12.82 6.95
CA ALA A 32 7.03 -12.27 6.77
C ALA A 32 7.45 -12.21 5.30
N SER A 33 7.03 -13.20 4.49
CA SER A 33 7.33 -13.25 3.05
C SER A 33 6.59 -12.19 2.23
N SER A 34 5.64 -11.46 2.82
CA SER A 34 4.96 -10.35 2.13
C SER A 34 5.92 -9.24 1.73
N LEU A 35 6.98 -8.96 2.50
CA LEU A 35 7.96 -7.91 2.16
C LEU A 35 8.68 -8.23 0.85
N ASP A 36 9.09 -9.49 0.66
CA ASP A 36 9.75 -9.92 -0.57
C ASP A 36 8.80 -9.81 -1.77
N LYS A 37 7.54 -10.23 -1.60
CA LYS A 37 6.51 -10.12 -2.66
C LYS A 37 6.21 -8.66 -2.99
N LEU A 38 6.10 -7.81 -1.97
CA LEU A 38 5.88 -6.37 -2.13
C LEU A 38 7.06 -5.73 -2.87
N GLY A 39 8.30 -6.06 -2.49
CA GLY A 39 9.51 -5.59 -3.16
C GLY A 39 9.56 -6.02 -4.64
N GLN A 40 9.16 -7.26 -4.95
CA GLN A 40 9.04 -7.74 -6.33
C GLN A 40 7.96 -6.98 -7.11
N ALA A 41 6.78 -6.76 -6.51
CA ALA A 41 5.71 -5.99 -7.12
C ALA A 41 6.15 -4.56 -7.42
N ILE A 42 6.80 -3.88 -6.46
CA ILE A 42 7.40 -2.56 -6.65
C ILE A 42 8.46 -2.58 -7.77
N GLY A 43 9.29 -3.63 -7.82
CA GLY A 43 10.27 -3.80 -8.90
C GLY A 43 9.62 -3.87 -10.28
N VAL A 44 8.51 -4.59 -10.42
CA VAL A 44 7.72 -4.64 -11.66
C VAL A 44 7.13 -3.27 -11.99
N LEU A 45 6.48 -2.61 -11.02
CA LEU A 45 5.86 -1.29 -11.22
C LEU A 45 6.89 -0.22 -11.59
N ASN A 46 8.10 -0.28 -11.02
CA ASN A 46 9.21 0.62 -11.34
C ASN A 46 9.71 0.50 -12.79
N GLY A 47 9.47 -0.64 -13.45
CA GLY A 47 9.76 -0.86 -14.87
C GLY A 47 8.72 -0.25 -15.81
N GLU A 48 7.60 0.23 -15.28
CA GLU A 48 6.49 0.78 -16.04
C GLU A 48 6.45 2.32 -15.96
N ASP A 49 5.99 2.95 -17.05
CA ASP A 49 5.65 4.37 -17.09
C ASP A 49 4.25 4.59 -16.47
N LEU A 50 4.21 4.81 -15.15
CA LEU A 50 3.01 4.99 -14.34
C LEU A 50 2.96 6.41 -13.78
N SER A 51 1.76 6.98 -13.70
CA SER A 51 1.54 8.31 -13.12
C SER A 51 1.60 8.31 -11.59
N PHE A 52 1.21 7.21 -10.95
CA PHE A 52 1.28 6.98 -9.50
C PHE A 52 1.01 5.49 -9.21
N VAL A 53 1.09 5.09 -7.94
CA VAL A 53 0.65 3.80 -7.43
C VAL A 53 -0.26 4.03 -6.22
N VAL A 54 -1.34 3.26 -6.11
CA VAL A 54 -2.22 3.23 -4.93
C VAL A 54 -2.12 1.87 -4.24
N THR A 55 -2.12 1.88 -2.90
CA THR A 55 -2.21 0.66 -2.08
C THR A 55 -3.53 0.66 -1.33
N LEU A 56 -4.35 -0.38 -1.56
CA LEU A 56 -5.72 -0.50 -1.08
C LEU A 56 -5.80 -1.22 0.27
N GLY A 57 -5.16 -0.67 1.29
CA GLY A 57 -5.31 -1.18 2.66
C GLY A 57 -4.44 -2.38 3.01
N ASP A 58 -4.53 -2.71 4.30
CA ASP A 58 -3.94 -3.87 4.97
C ASP A 58 -2.44 -3.98 4.74
N LEU A 59 -1.71 -2.88 4.94
CA LEU A 59 -0.24 -2.87 4.78
C LEU A 59 0.42 -3.81 5.78
N ILE A 60 -0.09 -3.82 7.00
CA ILE A 60 0.30 -4.72 8.08
C ILE A 60 -0.83 -5.70 8.36
N ASP A 61 -0.51 -6.87 8.90
CA ASP A 61 -1.51 -7.78 9.47
C ASP A 61 -1.83 -7.39 10.93
N ARG A 62 -0.83 -6.90 11.68
CA ARG A 62 -0.95 -6.35 13.05
C ARG A 62 0.36 -5.71 13.52
N GLY A 63 0.28 -4.92 14.58
CA GLY A 63 1.44 -4.38 15.30
C GLY A 63 1.99 -3.11 14.67
N TRP A 64 2.25 -2.10 15.48
CA TRP A 64 2.73 -0.79 15.00
C TRP A 64 4.13 -0.87 14.40
N GLU A 65 4.97 -1.72 14.98
CA GLU A 65 6.33 -2.04 14.52
C GLU A 65 6.34 -2.62 13.11
N SER A 66 5.26 -3.25 12.67
CA SER A 66 5.12 -3.81 11.32
C SER A 66 5.09 -2.73 10.24
N TYR A 67 4.76 -1.48 10.57
CA TYR A 67 4.78 -0.40 9.58
C TYR A 67 6.18 -0.06 9.10
N ASP A 68 7.19 -0.07 9.97
CA ASP A 68 8.55 0.35 9.60
C ASP A 68 9.12 -0.50 8.44
N PRO A 69 9.08 -1.85 8.50
CA PRO A 69 9.56 -2.69 7.41
C PRO A 69 8.77 -2.50 6.11
N VAL A 70 7.43 -2.40 6.18
CA VAL A 70 6.60 -2.22 4.98
C VAL A 70 6.89 -0.88 4.33
N LEU A 71 6.90 0.21 5.09
CA LEU A 71 7.17 1.55 4.58
C LEU A 71 8.60 1.67 4.05
N ALA A 72 9.57 0.96 4.64
CA ALA A 72 10.93 0.89 4.11
C ALA A 72 10.98 0.25 2.71
N VAL A 73 10.17 -0.77 2.45
CA VAL A 73 10.06 -1.36 1.10
C VAL A 73 9.46 -0.36 0.10
N TYR A 74 8.46 0.44 0.52
CA TYR A 74 7.89 1.51 -0.31
C TYR A 74 8.88 2.64 -0.66
N GLN A 75 9.97 2.85 0.12
CA GLN A 75 11.02 3.81 -0.25
C GLN A 75 11.73 3.44 -1.56
N GLY A 76 11.66 2.18 -1.99
CA GLY A 76 12.16 1.72 -3.28
C GLY A 76 11.23 2.03 -4.47
N LEU A 77 9.99 2.46 -4.23
CA LEU A 77 9.06 2.82 -5.29
C LEU A 77 9.43 4.19 -5.87
N ARG A 78 9.64 4.24 -7.20
CA ARG A 78 10.05 5.47 -7.89
C ARG A 78 8.88 6.42 -8.18
N HIS A 79 7.67 5.88 -8.13
CA HIS A 79 6.42 6.58 -8.45
C HIS A 79 5.82 7.17 -7.17
N GLU A 80 5.03 8.23 -7.31
CA GLU A 80 4.22 8.73 -6.22
C GLU A 80 3.30 7.62 -5.68
N SER A 81 3.22 7.49 -4.35
CA SER A 81 2.45 6.45 -3.68
C SER A 81 1.33 7.06 -2.83
N PHE A 82 0.13 6.49 -2.97
CA PHE A 82 -1.01 6.78 -2.11
C PHE A 82 -1.35 5.52 -1.32
N LEU A 83 -1.21 5.59 0.00
CA LEU A 83 -1.48 4.48 0.91
C LEU A 83 -2.81 4.74 1.62
N MET A 84 -3.67 3.74 1.63
CA MET A 84 -4.95 3.75 2.35
C MET A 84 -4.88 2.67 3.44
N PRO A 85 -5.51 2.87 4.60
CA PRO A 85 -5.64 1.81 5.59
C PRO A 85 -6.71 0.80 5.15
N GLY A 86 -6.55 -0.43 5.63
CA GLY A 86 -7.62 -1.42 5.71
C GLY A 86 -7.91 -1.76 7.16
N ASN A 87 -8.74 -2.78 7.42
CA ASN A 87 -9.08 -3.12 8.79
C ASN A 87 -7.87 -3.63 9.60
N HIS A 88 -6.89 -4.28 8.97
CA HIS A 88 -5.71 -4.80 9.67
C HIS A 88 -4.73 -3.69 10.10
N ASP A 89 -4.71 -2.56 9.39
CA ASP A 89 -3.93 -1.39 9.76
C ASP A 89 -4.29 -0.82 11.14
N PHE A 90 -5.52 -1.06 11.59
CA PHE A 90 -5.99 -0.67 12.92
C PHE A 90 -5.75 -1.73 14.01
N PHE A 91 -5.15 -2.89 13.71
CA PHE A 91 -4.73 -3.89 14.72
C PHE A 91 -3.43 -3.47 15.42
N VAL A 92 -3.48 -2.31 16.07
CA VAL A 92 -2.39 -1.67 16.83
C VAL A 92 -2.84 -1.37 18.26
N ALA A 93 -1.94 -0.89 19.12
CA ALA A 93 -2.33 -0.54 20.48
C ALA A 93 -3.30 0.67 20.47
N PRO A 94 -4.22 0.79 21.45
CA PRO A 94 -5.20 1.88 21.48
C PRO A 94 -4.59 3.28 21.41
N ALA A 95 -3.39 3.47 21.95
CA ALA A 95 -2.67 4.74 21.92
C ALA A 95 -2.21 5.17 20.51
N GLN A 96 -2.18 4.24 19.55
CA GLN A 96 -1.69 4.46 18.18
C GLN A 96 -2.82 4.61 17.15
N LEU A 97 -4.07 4.30 17.52
CA LEU A 97 -5.20 4.32 16.58
C LEU A 97 -5.38 5.69 15.89
N GLY A 98 -5.19 6.78 16.63
CA GLY A 98 -5.29 8.14 16.10
C GLY A 98 -4.15 8.53 15.14
N ASP A 99 -3.08 7.74 15.08
CA ASP A 99 -1.89 8.05 14.29
C ASP A 99 -1.81 7.24 13.00
N VAL A 100 -2.72 6.29 12.76
CA VAL A 100 -2.70 5.41 11.57
C VAL A 100 -2.74 6.22 10.26
N HIS A 101 -3.67 7.16 10.11
CA HIS A 101 -3.74 8.01 8.90
C HIS A 101 -2.46 8.81 8.68
N ASN A 102 -1.93 9.42 9.74
CA ASN A 102 -0.68 10.17 9.68
C ASN A 102 0.50 9.27 9.29
N ARG A 103 0.53 8.04 9.81
CA ARG A 103 1.56 7.04 9.51
C ARG A 103 1.56 6.64 8.04
N LEU A 104 0.39 6.60 7.42
CA LEU A 104 0.20 6.32 5.99
C LEU A 104 0.35 7.56 5.10
N GLY A 105 0.69 8.72 5.68
CA GLY A 105 0.83 9.97 4.94
C GLY A 105 -0.50 10.55 4.45
N MET A 106 -1.62 10.11 5.00
CA MET A 106 -2.94 10.63 4.62
C MET A 106 -3.20 11.97 5.32
N PRO A 107 -3.68 13.00 4.58
CA PRO A 107 -3.99 14.30 5.16
C PRO A 107 -5.28 14.29 6.00
N ALA A 108 -6.17 13.32 5.76
CA ALA A 108 -7.40 13.06 6.48
C ALA A 108 -7.92 11.66 6.11
N ALA A 109 -8.85 11.11 6.91
CA ALA A 109 -9.47 9.79 6.68
C ALA A 109 -10.15 9.67 5.30
N TRP A 110 -10.58 10.80 4.73
CA TRP A 110 -10.92 10.89 3.32
C TRP A 110 -10.15 12.06 2.69
N HIS A 111 -9.78 11.91 1.43
CA HIS A 111 -9.21 13.00 0.64
C HIS A 111 -9.38 12.72 -0.85
N ASP A 112 -9.02 13.68 -1.68
CA ASP A 112 -9.00 13.51 -3.12
C ASP A 112 -7.73 14.07 -3.73
N PHE A 113 -7.43 13.61 -4.95
CA PHE A 113 -6.36 14.15 -5.77
C PHE A 113 -6.70 14.00 -7.25
N ALA A 114 -6.05 14.80 -8.10
CA ALA A 114 -6.26 14.76 -9.54
C ALA A 114 -5.00 14.32 -10.30
N ARG A 115 -5.13 13.39 -11.24
CA ARG A 115 -4.05 12.91 -12.13
C ARG A 115 -4.60 12.68 -13.53
N GLY A 116 -3.91 13.18 -14.55
CA GLY A 116 -4.30 12.98 -15.96
C GLY A 116 -5.72 13.46 -16.32
N GLY A 117 -6.25 14.48 -15.63
CA GLY A 117 -7.62 14.97 -15.85
C GLY A 117 -8.72 14.15 -15.13
N PHE A 118 -8.35 13.11 -14.39
CA PHE A 118 -9.26 12.32 -13.54
C PHE A 118 -9.12 12.72 -12.09
N ARG A 119 -10.20 12.61 -11.32
CA ARG A 119 -10.22 12.80 -9.87
C ARG A 119 -10.36 11.45 -9.18
N PHE A 120 -9.46 11.18 -8.24
CA PHE A 120 -9.46 10.02 -7.37
C PHE A 120 -9.92 10.45 -5.99
N VAL A 121 -10.82 9.68 -5.38
CA VAL A 121 -11.32 9.92 -4.04
C VAL A 121 -10.93 8.71 -3.19
N ALA A 122 -10.09 8.95 -2.19
CA ALA A 122 -9.70 7.97 -1.19
C ALA A 122 -10.60 8.14 0.03
N ILE A 123 -11.19 7.03 0.48
CA ILE A 123 -12.13 6.97 1.59
C ILE A 123 -11.73 5.80 2.48
N ASP A 124 -11.61 6.08 3.77
CA ASP A 124 -11.57 5.10 4.86
C ASP A 124 -12.95 5.02 5.53
#